data_AF-A0A8J3NUY0-F1
#
_entry.id   AF-A0A8J3NUY0-F1
#
_cell.length_a   1.000
_cell.length_b   1.000
_cell.length_c   1.000
_cell.angle_alpha   90.00
_cell.angle_beta   90.00
_cell.angle_gamma   90.00
#
_symmetry.space_group_name_H-M   'P 1'
#
loop_
_entity.id
_entity.type
_entity.pdbx_description
1 polymer ?
#
loop_
_entity_poly.entity_id
_entity_poly.type
_entity_poly.pdbx_seq_one_letter_code
_entity_poly.pdbx_strand_id
1 'polypeptide(L)'
;MERRAVLRSTLAAGAAISTAGLTGPAWAAKPPPPPGPRHMAYRGWTSDAEFGTGTHLGTATSGDAMRITSAAGQFTYLGSSYDYASWTSPMVTTGFPATEAIASWTADTPGATWVQVELRGVTAAGNTTAWKIMGRWAADDAVVQRTSVPGQTDATAASRSTPGPRPRGGN
;
A
#
# COMPACT_ATOMS: atom_id res chain seq x y z
N MET A 1 22.40 -30.27 8.03
CA MET A 1 22.30 -30.84 6.68
C MET A 1 22.24 -29.70 5.68
N GLU A 2 23.36 -29.42 5.01
CA GLU A 2 23.32 -28.76 3.71
C GLU A 2 22.60 -29.68 2.72
N ARG A 3 21.74 -29.10 1.88
CA ARG A 3 21.86 -29.17 0.42
C ARG A 3 20.77 -28.32 -0.22
N ARG A 4 21.24 -27.32 -0.96
CA ARG A 4 20.51 -26.56 -1.98
C ARG A 4 20.12 -27.52 -3.12
N ALA A 5 18.94 -27.33 -3.72
CA ALA A 5 18.74 -27.53 -5.15
C ALA A 5 17.49 -26.77 -5.63
N VAL A 6 17.71 -25.99 -6.69
CA VAL A 6 16.73 -25.24 -7.50
C VAL A 6 16.63 -25.97 -8.84
N LEU A 7 15.44 -26.02 -9.44
CA LEU A 7 15.28 -26.00 -10.91
C LEU A 7 13.86 -25.53 -11.22
N ARG A 8 13.56 -24.81 -12.30
CA ARG A 8 14.21 -23.82 -13.18
C ARG A 8 13.21 -23.68 -14.32
N SER A 9 13.00 -22.44 -14.73
CA SER A 9 12.16 -22.04 -15.85
C SER A 9 12.61 -22.68 -17.17
N THR A 10 11.64 -23.03 -18.03
CA THR A 10 11.87 -23.25 -19.46
C THR A 10 11.26 -22.09 -20.22
N LEU A 11 12.10 -21.28 -20.86
CA LEU A 11 11.73 -20.53 -22.05
C LEU A 11 12.91 -20.59 -22.99
N ALA A 12 12.73 -21.38 -24.05
CA ALA A 12 13.62 -21.46 -25.19
C ALA A 12 13.32 -20.27 -26.11
N ALA A 13 14.36 -19.51 -26.45
CA ALA A 13 14.46 -18.81 -27.72
C ALA A 13 15.94 -18.52 -27.98
N GLY A 14 16.50 -19.20 -28.98
CA GLY A 14 17.79 -18.83 -29.53
C GLY A 14 17.67 -17.60 -30.41
N ALA A 15 18.68 -16.73 -30.37
CA ALA A 15 19.44 -16.23 -31.51
C ALA A 15 20.07 -14.84 -31.21
N ALA A 16 21.35 -14.74 -31.58
CA ALA A 16 22.12 -13.55 -31.91
C ALA A 16 22.29 -12.43 -30.86
N ILE A 17 23.51 -12.34 -30.33
CA ILE A 17 24.04 -11.17 -29.62
C ILE A 17 24.16 -10.02 -30.62
N SER A 18 23.36 -8.99 -30.44
CA SER A 18 23.66 -7.63 -30.89
C SER A 18 23.75 -6.76 -29.64
N THR A 19 24.92 -6.22 -29.34
CA THR A 19 25.10 -5.20 -28.29
C THR A 19 24.47 -3.90 -28.76
N ALA A 20 23.17 -3.75 -28.56
CA ALA A 20 22.48 -2.46 -28.62
C ALA A 20 22.34 -1.93 -27.20
N GLY A 21 22.77 -0.68 -26.98
CA GLY A 21 22.85 -0.06 -25.66
C GLY A 21 21.56 -0.20 -24.86
N LEU A 22 21.71 -0.54 -23.58
CA LEU A 22 20.65 -0.48 -22.59
C LEU A 22 20.32 1.00 -22.32
N THR A 23 19.56 1.65 -23.20
CA THR A 23 18.71 2.75 -22.77
C THR A 23 17.60 2.13 -21.94
N GLY A 24 17.83 2.02 -20.63
CA GLY A 24 16.75 1.73 -19.68
C GLY A 24 15.62 2.75 -19.88
N PRO A 25 14.36 2.38 -19.62
CA PRO A 25 13.25 3.30 -19.80
C PRO A 25 13.52 4.54 -18.95
N ALA A 26 13.78 5.66 -19.62
CA ALA A 26 13.77 6.95 -18.97
C ALA A 26 12.39 7.09 -18.34
N TRP A 27 12.33 7.26 -17.02
CA TRP A 27 11.15 7.81 -16.38
C TRP A 27 10.85 9.12 -17.13
N ALA A 28 9.85 9.09 -18.01
CA ALA A 28 9.31 10.32 -18.53
C ALA A 28 8.71 11.04 -17.33
N ALA A 29 9.44 12.04 -16.82
CA ALA A 29 8.89 12.96 -15.85
C ALA A 29 7.57 13.46 -16.42
N LYS A 30 6.49 13.39 -15.63
CA LYS A 30 5.22 14.01 -15.98
C LYS A 30 5.55 15.46 -16.39
N PRO A 31 5.11 15.93 -17.58
CA PRO A 31 5.34 17.30 -17.99
C PRO A 31 4.93 18.25 -16.86
N PRO A 32 5.75 19.27 -16.55
CA PRO A 32 5.42 20.20 -15.49
C PRO A 32 4.01 20.77 -15.78
N PRO A 33 3.14 20.82 -14.76
CA PRO A 33 1.81 21.38 -14.96
C PRO A 33 1.93 22.82 -15.49
N PRO A 34 0.96 23.31 -16.28
CA PRO A 34 0.96 24.66 -16.79
C PRO A 34 1.18 25.68 -15.65
N PRO A 35 1.87 26.80 -15.91
CA PRO A 35 2.05 27.85 -14.91
C PRO A 35 0.69 28.30 -14.36
N GLY A 36 0.55 28.28 -13.04
CA GLY A 36 -0.69 28.62 -12.34
C GLY A 36 -0.54 28.51 -10.83
N PRO A 37 -1.51 29.03 -10.05
CA PRO A 37 -1.50 28.90 -8.61
C PRO A 37 -1.48 27.42 -8.20
N ARG A 38 -0.52 27.06 -7.34
CA ARG A 38 -0.43 25.70 -6.78
C ARG A 38 -1.29 25.65 -5.52
N HIS A 39 -2.28 24.76 -5.53
CA HIS A 39 -3.07 24.48 -4.33
C HIS A 39 -2.48 23.28 -3.59
N MET A 40 -2.33 23.43 -2.28
CA MET A 40 -1.80 22.39 -1.39
C MET A 40 -2.72 22.27 -0.19
N ALA A 41 -2.99 21.04 0.22
CA ALA A 41 -3.70 20.72 1.44
C ALA A 41 -2.89 19.67 2.21
N TYR A 42 -2.84 19.81 3.53
CA TYR A 42 -2.24 18.83 4.42
C TYR A 42 -3.30 18.26 5.36
N ARG A 43 -3.28 16.95 5.53
CA ARG A 43 -4.07 16.25 6.54
C ARG A 43 -3.21 15.18 7.19
N GLY A 44 -3.12 15.23 8.51
CA GLY A 44 -2.43 14.24 9.33
C GLY A 44 -3.36 13.66 10.40
N TRP A 45 -2.89 12.56 10.99
CA TRP A 45 -3.44 11.95 12.19
C TRP A 45 -2.26 11.65 13.10
N THR A 46 -2.22 12.30 14.26
CA THR A 46 -1.04 12.34 15.14
C THR A 46 -1.39 12.28 16.62
N SER A 47 -2.69 12.26 16.96
CA SER A 47 -3.18 12.18 18.35
C SER A 47 -4.26 11.13 18.48
N ASP A 48 -4.52 10.67 19.71
CA ASP A 48 -5.56 9.69 19.99
C ASP A 48 -6.94 10.17 19.50
N ALA A 49 -7.23 11.47 19.64
CA ALA A 49 -8.47 12.08 19.18
C ALA A 49 -8.59 12.05 17.64
N GLU A 50 -7.50 12.32 16.93
CA GLU A 50 -7.50 12.29 15.46
C GLU A 50 -7.65 10.86 14.97
N PHE A 51 -6.84 9.92 15.45
CA PHE A 51 -6.94 8.52 15.05
C PHE A 51 -8.32 7.94 15.39
N GLY A 52 -8.94 8.37 16.50
CA GLY A 52 -10.29 7.99 16.87
C GLY A 52 -11.38 8.41 15.88
N THR A 53 -11.10 9.31 14.94
CA THR A 53 -12.05 9.65 13.85
C THR A 53 -12.17 8.55 12.79
N GLY A 54 -11.18 7.65 12.69
CA GLY A 54 -11.18 6.59 11.70
C GLY A 54 -11.90 5.33 12.14
N THR A 55 -12.09 4.42 11.19
CA THR A 55 -12.64 3.09 11.45
C THR A 55 -11.51 2.13 11.83
N HIS A 56 -11.57 1.63 13.05
CA HIS A 56 -10.64 0.65 13.58
C HIS A 56 -11.11 -0.78 13.29
N LEU A 57 -10.18 -1.64 12.86
CA LEU A 57 -10.40 -3.08 12.74
C LEU A 57 -9.19 -3.81 13.34
N GLY A 58 -9.33 -4.26 14.59
CA GLY A 58 -8.24 -4.90 15.34
C GLY A 58 -7.14 -3.93 15.80
N THR A 59 -7.40 -2.62 15.71
CA THR A 59 -6.52 -1.55 16.18
C THR A 59 -7.23 -0.72 17.26
N ALA A 60 -6.45 -0.02 18.09
CA ALA A 60 -6.94 0.98 19.04
C ALA A 60 -5.94 2.14 19.15
N THR A 61 -6.35 3.25 19.75
CA THR A 61 -5.50 4.41 20.03
C THR A 61 -4.96 4.35 21.46
N SER A 62 -3.69 4.68 21.64
CA SER A 62 -3.10 4.84 22.97
C SER A 62 -1.76 5.56 22.89
N GLY A 63 -1.65 6.67 23.61
CA GLY A 63 -0.40 7.44 23.70
C GLY A 63 -0.07 8.12 22.38
N ASP A 64 -1.09 8.71 21.76
CA ASP A 64 -1.04 9.43 20.49
C ASP A 64 -0.57 8.59 19.29
N ALA A 65 -0.73 7.27 19.42
CA ALA A 65 -0.39 6.30 18.40
C ALA A 65 -1.47 5.25 18.24
N MET A 66 -1.58 4.72 17.02
CA MET A 66 -2.38 3.55 16.75
C MET A 66 -1.60 2.28 17.07
N ARG A 67 -2.25 1.32 17.73
CA ARG A 67 -1.68 0.02 18.10
C ARG A 67 -2.55 -1.12 17.62
N ILE A 68 -1.92 -2.24 17.27
CA ILE A 68 -2.61 -3.49 17.00
C ILE A 68 -3.03 -4.10 18.35
N THR A 69 -4.31 -4.40 18.51
CA THR A 69 -4.85 -5.04 19.72
C THR A 69 -5.31 -6.47 19.48
N SER A 70 -5.71 -6.80 18.25
CA SER A 70 -6.14 -8.14 17.87
C SER A 70 -6.03 -8.33 16.35
N ALA A 71 -5.75 -9.55 15.91
CA ALA A 71 -5.79 -9.88 14.49
C ALA A 71 -7.21 -9.71 13.92
N ALA A 72 -7.33 -8.98 12.82
CA ALA A 72 -8.55 -8.85 12.03
C ALA A 72 -8.69 -9.95 10.96
N GLY A 73 -7.56 -10.54 10.56
CA GLY A 73 -7.49 -11.63 9.59
C GLY A 73 -6.05 -11.94 9.21
N GLN A 74 -5.87 -12.76 8.17
CA GLN A 74 -4.56 -13.14 7.65
C GLN A 74 -4.30 -12.59 6.25
N PHE A 75 -3.05 -12.28 5.97
CA PHE A 75 -2.56 -11.72 4.71
C PHE A 75 -1.26 -12.41 4.31
N THR A 76 -1.25 -13.03 3.13
CA THR A 76 -0.04 -13.71 2.62
C THR A 76 0.78 -12.75 1.76
N TYR A 77 2.06 -12.59 2.10
CA TYR A 77 3.01 -11.79 1.34
C TYR A 77 4.35 -12.50 1.19
N LEU A 78 4.84 -12.59 -0.05
CA LEU A 78 6.10 -13.27 -0.41
C LEU A 78 6.23 -14.68 0.19
N GLY A 79 5.13 -15.44 0.22
CA GLY A 79 5.09 -16.81 0.73
C GLY A 79 4.98 -16.94 2.25
N SER A 80 4.90 -15.84 3.00
CA SER A 80 4.67 -15.84 4.44
C SER A 80 3.27 -15.35 4.78
N SER A 81 2.63 -15.94 5.79
CA SER A 81 1.34 -15.48 6.31
C SER A 81 1.56 -14.50 7.46
N TYR A 82 0.85 -13.38 7.43
CA TYR A 82 0.87 -12.35 8.45
C TYR A 82 -0.54 -12.17 9.01
N ASP A 83 -0.67 -12.09 10.32
CA ASP A 83 -1.89 -11.54 10.91
C ASP A 83 -1.90 -10.02 10.65
N TYR A 84 -3.04 -9.48 10.22
CA TYR A 84 -3.19 -8.05 9.99
C TYR A 84 -4.28 -7.46 10.87
N ALA A 85 -4.12 -6.18 11.16
CA ALA A 85 -5.17 -5.29 11.63
C ALA A 85 -5.14 -4.05 10.74
N SER A 86 -6.23 -3.30 10.69
CA SER A 86 -6.31 -2.11 9.84
C SER A 86 -6.98 -0.95 10.54
N TRP A 87 -6.70 0.23 10.00
CA TRP A 87 -7.41 1.45 10.30
C TRP A 87 -7.64 2.20 9.02
N THR A 88 -8.83 2.77 8.88
CA THR A 88 -9.22 3.54 7.69
C THR A 88 -9.66 4.92 8.10
N SER A 89 -9.01 5.95 7.57
CA SER A 89 -9.40 7.34 7.80
C SER A 89 -10.80 7.64 7.26
N PRO A 90 -11.46 8.68 7.78
CA PRO A 90 -12.56 9.32 7.08
C PRO A 90 -12.11 9.83 5.70
N MET A 91 -13.08 10.04 4.80
CA MET A 91 -12.80 10.72 3.54
C MET A 91 -12.30 12.15 3.81
N VAL A 92 -11.20 12.54 3.15
CA VAL A 92 -10.64 13.89 3.24
C VAL A 92 -10.99 14.67 1.99
N THR A 93 -11.58 15.86 2.17
CA THR A 93 -11.86 16.79 1.08
C THR A 93 -10.76 17.86 1.00
N THR A 94 -10.26 18.12 -0.21
CA THR A 94 -9.16 19.06 -0.46
C THR A 94 -9.63 20.47 -0.84
N GLY A 95 -10.91 20.64 -1.22
CA GLY A 95 -11.46 21.93 -1.69
C GLY A 95 -11.05 22.31 -3.12
N PHE A 96 -10.25 21.49 -3.79
CA PHE A 96 -9.80 21.65 -5.18
C PHE A 96 -9.56 20.27 -5.84
N PRO A 97 -9.59 20.15 -7.18
CA PRO A 97 -9.29 18.89 -7.86
C PRO A 97 -7.81 18.54 -7.70
N ALA A 98 -7.50 17.69 -6.72
CA ALA A 98 -6.13 17.22 -6.48
C ALA A 98 -5.65 16.34 -7.64
N THR A 99 -4.43 16.58 -8.11
CA THR A 99 -3.80 15.81 -9.22
C THR A 99 -2.58 15.01 -8.77
N GLU A 100 -2.20 15.16 -7.50
CA GLU A 100 -1.08 14.47 -6.86
C GLU A 100 -1.41 14.29 -5.38
N ALA A 101 -0.99 13.16 -4.81
CA ALA A 101 -1.13 12.86 -3.39
C ALA A 101 0.16 12.18 -2.91
N ILE A 102 0.74 12.75 -1.86
CA ILE A 102 1.96 12.23 -1.24
C ILE A 102 1.58 11.65 0.11
N ALA A 103 1.70 10.33 0.24
CA ALA A 103 1.54 9.66 1.51
C ALA A 103 2.85 9.70 2.29
N SER A 104 2.77 10.01 3.58
CA SER A 104 3.89 9.92 4.52
C SER A 104 3.39 9.28 5.81
N TRP A 105 4.27 8.54 6.48
CA TRP A 105 3.96 7.81 7.70
C TRP A 105 5.17 7.71 8.60
N THR A 106 4.91 7.41 9.87
CA THR A 106 5.91 7.01 10.86
C THR A 106 5.27 5.92 11.71
N ALA A 107 6.00 4.83 11.95
CA ALA A 107 5.50 3.71 12.72
C ALA A 107 6.68 2.99 13.40
N ASP A 108 6.43 2.42 14.57
CA ASP A 108 7.30 1.41 15.15
C ASP A 108 6.84 0.03 14.66
N THR A 109 7.78 -0.79 14.19
CA THR A 109 7.48 -2.15 13.70
C THR A 109 8.33 -3.17 14.47
N PRO A 110 7.95 -3.50 15.72
CA PRO A 110 8.71 -4.47 16.51
C PRO A 110 8.61 -5.88 15.92
N GLY A 111 9.71 -6.64 16.01
CA GLY A 111 9.77 -8.03 15.56
C GLY A 111 9.52 -8.16 14.05
N ALA A 112 8.76 -9.19 13.66
CA ALA A 112 8.49 -9.49 12.26
C ALA A 112 7.33 -8.67 11.63
N THR A 113 7.13 -7.42 12.07
CA THR A 113 5.97 -6.60 11.66
C THR A 113 6.35 -5.53 10.63
N TRP A 114 5.35 -5.03 9.91
CA TRP A 114 5.49 -4.00 8.89
C TRP A 114 4.14 -3.30 8.67
N VAL A 115 4.14 -2.15 8.00
CA VAL A 115 2.93 -1.39 7.65
C VAL A 115 2.72 -1.34 6.13
N GLN A 116 1.45 -1.45 5.71
CA GLN A 116 1.01 -1.13 4.36
C GLN A 116 0.25 0.19 4.39
N VAL A 117 0.60 1.14 3.52
CA VAL A 117 -0.18 2.36 3.33
C VAL A 117 -0.90 2.28 2.00
N GLU A 118 -2.21 2.46 2.03
CA GLU A 118 -3.08 2.42 0.85
C GLU A 118 -3.85 3.73 0.71
N LEU A 119 -4.13 4.12 -0.53
CA LEU A 119 -4.90 5.30 -0.87
C LEU A 119 -6.06 4.93 -1.79
N ARG A 120 -7.22 5.51 -1.55
CA ARG A 120 -8.33 5.57 -2.50
C ARG A 120 -8.78 7.01 -2.65
N GLY A 121 -9.26 7.37 -3.84
CA GLY A 121 -9.79 8.70 -4.13
C GLY A 121 -11.13 8.65 -4.83
N VAL A 122 -11.69 9.82 -5.05
CA VAL A 122 -12.86 10.04 -5.91
C VAL A 122 -12.42 10.88 -7.10
N THR A 123 -12.69 10.41 -8.31
CA THR A 123 -12.34 11.13 -9.54
C THR A 123 -13.28 12.31 -9.77
N ALA A 124 -12.91 13.22 -10.66
CA ALA A 124 -13.78 14.34 -11.06
C ALA A 124 -15.13 13.88 -11.65
N ALA A 125 -15.20 12.64 -12.16
CA ALA A 125 -16.44 12.02 -12.65
C ALA A 125 -17.29 11.38 -11.52
N GLY A 126 -16.89 11.51 -10.25
CA GLY A 126 -17.60 10.96 -9.08
C GLY A 126 -17.30 9.49 -8.79
N ASN A 127 -16.43 8.84 -9.56
CA ASN A 127 -16.11 7.41 -9.37
C ASN A 127 -15.09 7.23 -8.25
N THR A 128 -15.33 6.27 -7.34
CA THR A 128 -14.33 5.85 -6.35
C THR A 128 -13.29 4.94 -7.00
N THR A 129 -12.00 5.24 -6.81
CA THR A 129 -10.92 4.41 -7.34
C THR A 129 -10.81 3.11 -6.55
N ALA A 130 -10.18 2.09 -7.14
CA ALA A 130 -9.63 0.99 -6.35
C ALA A 130 -8.59 1.51 -5.35
N TRP A 131 -8.33 0.73 -4.31
CA TRP A 131 -7.20 0.98 -3.41
C TRP A 131 -5.88 0.82 -4.16
N LYS A 132 -4.95 1.75 -3.92
CA LYS A 132 -3.59 1.74 -4.46
C LYS A 132 -2.62 1.65 -3.29
N ILE A 133 -1.67 0.72 -3.35
CA ILE A 133 -0.61 0.62 -2.35
C ILE A 133 0.40 1.73 -2.60
N MET A 134 0.55 2.61 -1.61
CA MET A 134 1.51 3.71 -1.61
C MET A 134 2.89 3.24 -1.13
N GLY A 135 2.92 2.26 -0.24
CA GLY A 135 4.15 1.65 0.22
C GLY A 135 3.93 0.52 1.22
N ARG A 136 4.94 -0.34 1.31
CA ARG A 136 5.12 -1.29 2.42
C ARG A 136 6.43 -0.96 3.10
N TRP A 137 6.43 -0.88 4.42
CA TRP A 137 7.60 -0.41 5.15
C TRP A 137 7.70 -1.05 6.53
N ALA A 138 8.93 -1.32 6.95
CA ALA A 138 9.29 -1.68 8.31
C ALA A 138 10.46 -0.78 8.76
N ALA A 139 10.55 -0.55 10.07
CA ALA A 139 11.63 0.19 10.71
C ALA A 139 12.98 -0.52 10.55
N ASP A 140 12.96 -1.86 10.54
CA ASP A 140 14.11 -2.68 10.20
C ASP A 140 13.97 -3.30 8.81
N ASP A 141 15.10 -3.62 8.19
CA ASP A 141 15.13 -4.28 6.88
C ASP A 141 15.02 -5.82 7.01
N ALA A 142 14.78 -6.36 8.22
CA ALA A 142 14.78 -7.81 8.47
C ALA A 142 13.52 -8.49 7.92
N VAL A 143 12.42 -7.74 7.79
CA VAL A 143 11.07 -8.26 7.50
C VAL A 143 10.55 -7.79 6.14
N VAL A 144 10.76 -6.51 5.81
CA VAL A 144 10.40 -5.93 4.52
C VAL A 144 11.61 -5.17 4.00
N GLN A 145 12.24 -5.72 2.96
CA GLN A 145 13.29 -5.04 2.23
C GLN A 145 12.72 -3.78 1.56
N ARG A 146 13.41 -2.63 1.69
CA ARG A 146 13.06 -1.40 0.97
C ARG A 146 12.84 -1.71 -0.52
N THR A 147 11.59 -1.68 -0.97
CA THR A 147 11.24 -1.87 -2.38
C THR A 147 10.51 -0.63 -2.87
N SER A 148 11.06 0.03 -3.90
CA SER A 148 10.25 0.92 -4.74
C SER A 148 9.29 0.03 -5.53
N VAL A 149 7.99 0.30 -5.47
CA VAL A 149 7.01 -0.45 -6.27
C VAL A 149 7.14 0.00 -7.73
N PRO A 150 7.61 -0.84 -8.66
CA PRO A 150 7.66 -0.46 -10.08
C PRO A 150 6.25 -0.56 -10.69
N GLY A 151 5.92 0.31 -11.64
CA GLY A 151 4.69 0.16 -12.44
C GLY A 151 3.42 0.80 -11.87
N GLN A 152 3.51 2.00 -11.28
CA GLN A 152 2.37 2.87 -10.98
C GLN A 152 1.71 3.47 -12.26
N THR A 153 1.52 2.65 -13.29
CA THR A 153 0.64 2.93 -14.43
C THR A 153 -0.66 2.18 -14.22
N ASP A 154 -1.79 2.86 -14.44
CA ASP A 154 -3.13 2.32 -14.18
C ASP A 154 -3.38 0.99 -14.88
N ALA A 155 -3.19 -0.09 -14.12
CA ALA A 155 -3.76 -1.39 -14.39
C ALA A 155 -4.51 -1.83 -13.13
N THR A 156 -5.81 -2.04 -13.33
CA THR A 156 -6.78 -2.56 -12.38
C THR A 156 -6.24 -3.81 -11.68
N ALA A 157 -6.03 -3.74 -10.37
CA ALA A 157 -5.82 -4.93 -9.54
C ALA A 157 -6.96 -5.01 -8.53
N ALA A 158 -7.92 -5.89 -8.83
CA ALA A 158 -8.95 -6.29 -7.90
C ALA A 158 -8.38 -7.33 -6.93
N SER A 159 -8.22 -6.98 -5.66
CA SER A 159 -8.30 -7.94 -4.55
C SER A 159 -9.62 -7.71 -3.82
N ARG A 160 -10.68 -8.34 -4.33
CA ARG A 160 -11.96 -8.44 -3.61
C ARG A 160 -11.85 -9.64 -2.68
N SER A 161 -11.55 -9.43 -1.41
CA SER A 161 -11.94 -10.38 -0.36
C SER A 161 -13.38 -10.06 0.03
N THR A 162 -14.34 -10.72 -0.62
CA THR A 162 -15.75 -10.69 -0.20
C THR A 162 -15.86 -11.43 1.14
N PRO A 163 -16.37 -10.84 2.23
CA PRO A 163 -16.81 -11.61 3.38
C PRO A 163 -18.15 -12.26 3.01
N GLY A 164 -18.15 -13.58 2.81
CA GLY A 164 -19.37 -14.39 2.70
C GLY A 164 -20.19 -14.37 4.01
N PRO A 165 -21.50 -14.66 3.94
CA PRO A 165 -22.43 -14.36 5.03
C PRO A 165 -22.18 -15.23 6.27
N ARG A 166 -22.33 -14.60 7.44
CA ARG A 166 -22.22 -15.21 8.77
C ARG A 166 -23.27 -16.33 8.96
N PRO A 167 -22.96 -17.42 9.68
CA PRO A 167 -23.98 -18.37 10.10
C PRO A 167 -24.92 -17.69 11.11
N ARG A 168 -26.24 -17.87 10.92
CA ARG A 168 -27.24 -17.53 11.93
C ARG A 168 -27.18 -18.57 13.04
N GLY A 169 -26.93 -18.11 14.26
CA GLY A 169 -27.20 -18.89 15.46
C GLY A 169 -28.69 -18.86 15.82
N GLY A 170 -29.19 -19.99 16.29
CA GLY A 170 -30.51 -20.27 16.85
C GLY A 170 -30.71 -21.78 16.76
N ASN A 171 -30.89 -22.55 17.83
CA ASN A 171 -31.36 -22.30 19.19
C ASN A 171 -30.54 -23.15 20.18
#